data_AF-A0A1Q7ZQ36-F1
#
_entry.id   AF-A0A1Q7ZQ36-F1
#
_cell.length_a   1.000
_cell.length_b   1.000
_cell.length_c   1.000
_cell.angle_alpha   90.00
_cell.angle_beta   90.00
_cell.angle_gamma   90.00
#
_symmetry.space_group_name_H-M   'P 1'
#
loop_
_entity.id
_entity.type
_entity.pdbx_description
1 polymer ?
#
loop_
_entity_poly.entity_id
_entity_poly.type
_entity_poly.pdbx_seq_one_letter_code
_entity_poly.pdbx_strand_id
1 'polypeptide(L)'
;MESRKRRKKRSKSHPSKFKIRVRYKYHYYRWINTQDYGSFKDIYEKYKDKGYSFWCVPKGDSVFTNPGIESMGEQLDSVVSASGNYELPSRYFERDYSGDLVVVKPFLLPETRLTPEHPVLYCESNPQKSKWYDPQARPSLKKTWKPASELTEKDWVFFPLFKGNREGDPELLYLLGLYMAEGYPTGNQVYFALGRTERQLAEHILRMAEKHWNVKGTVNRHRTGLLVRFSKPALSDFMRKEFGSRAINKKIPSWILEQRDPQPFLEGWLKGDGFKRGNTWRLTTSSKTAAYQALLMGSRLGILPAIYKDDRKERGMIQGRKVNAKPSYEIRFHQDGSKYSNKASHVVRTDNGFWVKINKIQREKFSGKVCNMETPSNTYLLSFIVHNCADLPPEYSSQDGTWTGYRLDGDKTHTESTLKRYGRHKAWIDSSYKFEGKPVILVYNAL
;
A
#
# COMPACT_ATOMS: atom_id res chain seq x y z
N MET A 1 64.31 -29.75 -16.27
CA MET A 1 62.84 -29.90 -16.23
C MET A 1 62.52 -30.56 -14.90
N GLU A 2 61.69 -30.09 -13.98
CA GLU A 2 60.69 -29.03 -13.95
C GLU A 2 60.36 -28.84 -12.44
N SER A 3 60.68 -27.71 -11.82
CA SER A 3 60.35 -27.47 -10.41
C SER A 3 59.06 -26.68 -10.28
N ARG A 4 58.06 -27.33 -9.68
CA ARG A 4 56.71 -26.83 -9.42
C ARG A 4 56.74 -25.60 -8.51
N LYS A 5 56.44 -24.40 -9.03
CA LYS A 5 56.03 -23.25 -8.22
C LYS A 5 54.51 -23.21 -8.06
N ARG A 6 54.05 -23.62 -6.87
CA ARG A 6 52.68 -23.40 -6.37
C ARG A 6 52.33 -21.91 -6.45
N ARG A 7 51.37 -21.54 -7.31
CA ARG A 7 50.72 -20.22 -7.31
C ARG A 7 49.92 -20.06 -6.01
N LYS A 8 50.43 -19.31 -5.04
CA LYS A 8 49.63 -18.76 -3.94
C LYS A 8 48.51 -17.90 -4.53
N LYS A 9 47.24 -18.27 -4.30
CA LYS A 9 46.10 -17.37 -4.51
C LYS A 9 46.31 -16.13 -3.66
N ARG A 10 46.62 -14.98 -4.28
CA ARG A 10 46.56 -13.66 -3.63
C ARG A 10 45.12 -13.47 -3.15
N SER A 11 44.92 -13.37 -1.84
CA SER A 11 43.67 -12.84 -1.29
C SER A 11 43.51 -11.42 -1.83
N LYS A 12 42.38 -11.11 -2.45
CA LYS A 12 42.05 -9.74 -2.84
C LYS A 12 41.95 -8.90 -1.56
N SER A 13 43.01 -8.13 -1.31
CA SER A 13 43.04 -7.04 -0.32
C SER A 13 41.87 -6.11 -0.62
N HIS A 14 40.90 -6.04 0.30
CA HIS A 14 39.85 -5.03 0.23
C HIS A 14 40.46 -3.67 0.62
N PRO A 15 40.18 -2.57 -0.10
CA PRO A 15 40.78 -1.26 0.18
C PRO A 15 40.52 -0.81 1.62
N SER A 16 41.52 -0.22 2.27
CA SER A 16 41.59 -0.03 3.72
C SER A 16 40.81 1.17 4.28
N LYS A 17 40.14 1.98 3.46
CA LYS A 17 39.31 3.16 3.84
C LYS A 17 38.68 3.78 2.57
N PHE A 18 37.40 4.15 2.62
CA PHE A 18 36.60 4.71 1.53
C PHE A 18 36.32 6.19 1.74
N LYS A 19 36.54 7.00 0.69
CA LYS A 19 36.39 8.45 0.75
C LYS A 19 34.94 8.84 0.43
N ILE A 20 34.19 9.25 1.46
CA ILE A 20 32.79 9.68 1.38
C ILE A 20 32.68 11.19 1.55
N ARG A 21 31.72 11.85 0.88
CA ARG A 21 31.52 13.31 0.94
C ARG A 21 30.49 13.63 2.03
N VAL A 22 30.86 14.50 2.97
CA VAL A 22 30.03 14.88 4.11
C VAL A 22 29.92 16.40 4.19
N ARG A 23 28.71 16.93 4.34
CA ARG A 23 28.42 18.34 4.63
C ARG A 23 28.86 18.65 6.06
N TYR A 24 29.32 19.85 6.38
CA TYR A 24 29.60 20.21 7.80
C TYR A 24 29.16 21.63 8.15
N LYS A 25 28.86 22.45 7.14
CA LYS A 25 28.13 23.73 7.25
C LYS A 25 27.24 23.91 6.01
N TYR A 26 26.26 24.81 6.07
CA TYR A 26 25.44 25.15 4.91
C TYR A 26 26.36 25.64 3.77
N HIS A 27 26.33 24.95 2.62
CA HIS A 27 27.24 25.08 1.46
C HIS A 27 28.67 24.50 1.56
N TYR A 28 29.11 23.95 2.70
CA TYR A 28 30.46 23.41 2.85
C TYR A 28 30.48 21.89 3.00
N TYR A 29 31.36 21.24 2.24
CA TYR A 29 31.55 19.78 2.20
C TYR A 29 33.01 19.43 2.49
N ARG A 30 33.22 18.27 3.10
CA ARG A 30 34.53 17.65 3.31
C ARG A 30 34.47 16.19 2.89
N TRP A 31 35.61 15.63 2.54
CA TRP A 31 35.73 14.20 2.32
C TRP A 31 36.26 13.52 3.58
N ILE A 32 35.60 12.47 4.05
CA ILE A 32 36.09 11.64 5.16
C ILE A 32 36.35 10.22 4.66
N ASN A 33 37.24 9.52 5.35
CA ASN A 33 37.57 8.14 5.05
C ASN A 33 36.84 7.23 6.06
N THR A 34 35.92 6.38 5.60
CA THR A 34 35.20 5.40 6.43
C THR A 34 35.48 3.96 5.97
N GLN A 35 35.29 3.00 6.87
CA GLN A 35 35.28 1.57 6.52
C GLN A 35 33.85 1.03 6.33
N ASP A 36 32.84 1.89 6.48
CA ASP A 36 31.41 1.56 6.36
C ASP A 36 30.87 1.97 4.99
N TYR A 37 30.77 1.00 4.09
CA TYR A 37 30.29 1.18 2.74
C TYR A 37 29.76 -0.17 2.22
N GLY A 38 28.81 -0.15 1.29
CA GLY A 38 28.24 -1.36 0.68
C GLY A 38 26.78 -1.18 0.30
N SER A 39 26.18 -2.25 -0.25
CA SER A 39 24.73 -2.33 -0.47
C SER A 39 23.98 -2.37 0.87
N PHE A 40 22.66 -2.14 0.85
CA PHE A 40 21.80 -2.32 2.04
C PHE A 40 22.03 -3.68 2.73
N LYS A 41 22.25 -4.74 1.94
CA LYS A 41 22.54 -6.08 2.44
C LYS A 41 23.88 -6.14 3.20
N ASP A 42 24.93 -5.53 2.66
CA ASP A 42 26.26 -5.51 3.30
C ASP A 42 26.23 -4.76 4.64
N ILE A 43 25.50 -3.64 4.66
CA ILE A 43 25.26 -2.83 5.85
C ILE A 43 24.45 -3.59 6.89
N TYR A 44 23.37 -4.26 6.47
CA TYR A 44 22.54 -5.09 7.36
C TYR A 44 23.38 -6.14 8.06
N GLU A 45 24.16 -6.93 7.33
CA GLU A 45 25.00 -7.98 7.92
C GLU A 45 26.02 -7.43 8.93
N LYS A 46 26.54 -6.23 8.69
CA LYS A 46 27.52 -5.58 9.58
C LYS A 46 26.92 -5.04 10.88
N TYR A 47 25.64 -4.65 10.86
CA TYR A 47 25.00 -3.85 11.91
C TYR A 47 23.78 -4.48 12.57
N LYS A 48 23.24 -5.59 12.05
CA LYS A 48 22.05 -6.27 12.59
C LYS A 48 22.13 -6.59 14.08
N ASP A 49 23.32 -6.88 14.61
CA ASP A 49 23.54 -7.23 16.02
C ASP A 49 24.05 -6.04 16.87
N LYS A 50 24.09 -4.83 16.30
CA LYS A 50 24.67 -3.63 16.93
C LYS A 50 23.62 -2.60 17.36
N GLY A 51 22.36 -3.04 17.52
CA GLY A 51 21.26 -2.20 17.96
C GLY A 51 20.65 -1.29 16.89
N TYR A 52 20.89 -1.58 15.61
CA TYR A 52 20.27 -0.89 14.46
C TYR A 52 18.96 -1.59 14.06
N SER A 53 17.93 -0.81 13.75
CA SER A 53 16.62 -1.35 13.37
C SER A 53 16.41 -1.35 11.86
N PHE A 54 16.02 -2.50 11.31
CA PHE A 54 15.84 -2.71 9.86
C PHE A 54 14.40 -3.10 9.51
N TRP A 55 13.53 -2.12 9.42
CA TRP A 55 12.09 -2.30 9.22
C TRP A 55 11.83 -2.83 7.82
N CYS A 56 11.14 -3.97 7.70
CA CYS A 56 10.82 -4.55 6.40
C CYS A 56 9.44 -5.23 6.40
N VAL A 57 8.99 -5.56 5.20
CA VAL A 57 7.76 -6.27 4.86
C VAL A 57 8.15 -7.43 3.93
N PRO A 58 7.50 -8.60 3.97
CA PRO A 58 7.81 -9.68 3.03
C PRO A 58 7.71 -9.24 1.57
N LYS A 59 8.69 -9.65 0.76
CA LYS A 59 8.65 -9.42 -0.69
C LYS A 59 7.43 -10.12 -1.28
N GLY A 60 6.69 -9.43 -2.14
CA GLY A 60 5.46 -9.94 -2.76
C GLY A 60 4.17 -9.63 -1.98
N ASP A 61 4.26 -9.12 -0.74
CA ASP A 61 3.06 -8.66 -0.02
C ASP A 61 2.48 -7.40 -0.67
N SER A 62 1.18 -7.19 -0.51
CA SER A 62 0.48 -6.10 -1.19
C SER A 62 0.70 -4.75 -0.51
N VAL A 63 1.05 -3.75 -1.31
CA VAL A 63 1.13 -2.33 -0.94
C VAL A 63 0.14 -1.52 -1.78
N PHE A 64 -0.50 -0.50 -1.18
CA PHE A 64 -1.43 0.36 -1.93
C PHE A 64 -0.67 1.36 -2.80
N THR A 65 -0.98 1.35 -4.10
CA THR A 65 -0.36 2.15 -5.16
C THR A 65 -1.42 2.85 -6.02
N ASN A 66 -0.99 3.62 -7.02
CA ASN A 66 -1.87 4.11 -8.08
C ASN A 66 -1.88 3.12 -9.26
N PRO A 67 -3.03 2.53 -9.64
CA PRO A 67 -4.36 2.80 -9.13
C PRO A 67 -4.83 1.84 -8.04
N GLY A 68 -4.08 0.82 -7.60
CA GLY A 68 -4.66 -0.16 -6.67
C GLY A 68 -3.67 -0.73 -5.69
N ILE A 69 -3.24 -1.95 -5.98
CA ILE A 69 -2.24 -2.65 -5.19
C ILE A 69 -1.21 -3.28 -6.12
N GLU A 70 0.02 -3.27 -5.66
CA GLU A 70 1.15 -3.92 -6.31
C GLU A 70 1.96 -4.71 -5.28
N SER A 71 3.02 -5.36 -5.74
CA SER A 71 3.83 -6.26 -4.93
C SER A 71 5.02 -5.52 -4.32
N MET A 72 5.19 -5.65 -3.02
CA MET A 72 6.34 -5.11 -2.31
C MET A 72 7.65 -5.70 -2.89
N GLY A 73 8.62 -4.82 -3.17
CA GLY A 73 9.92 -5.19 -3.75
C GLY A 73 9.98 -5.17 -5.28
N GLU A 74 8.89 -4.77 -5.95
CA GLU A 74 8.89 -4.32 -7.35
C GLU A 74 9.11 -2.80 -7.42
N GLN A 75 9.49 -2.30 -8.60
CA GLN A 75 9.55 -0.86 -8.84
C GLN A 75 8.12 -0.33 -8.98
N LEU A 76 7.72 0.54 -8.05
CA LEU A 76 6.37 1.11 -7.99
C LEU A 76 6.37 2.54 -8.53
N ASP A 77 5.33 2.87 -9.29
CA ASP A 77 5.10 4.22 -9.81
C ASP A 77 4.57 5.17 -8.72
N SER A 78 3.97 4.62 -7.65
CA SER A 78 3.52 5.41 -6.50
C SER A 78 3.10 4.52 -5.33
N VAL A 79 3.03 5.11 -4.14
CA VAL A 79 2.41 4.54 -2.95
C VAL A 79 1.51 5.56 -2.25
N VAL A 80 0.53 5.09 -1.49
CA VAL A 80 -0.36 5.97 -0.71
C VAL A 80 0.28 6.33 0.63
N SER A 81 0.43 7.61 0.94
CA SER A 81 1.00 8.07 2.22
C SER A 81 -0.05 8.24 3.33
N ALA A 82 0.42 8.55 4.54
CA ALA A 82 -0.46 8.85 5.69
C ALA A 82 -1.39 10.06 5.48
N SER A 83 -1.07 10.90 4.49
CA SER A 83 -1.90 12.04 4.07
C SER A 83 -2.95 11.69 3.02
N GLY A 84 -2.98 10.43 2.54
CA GLY A 84 -3.88 9.96 1.50
C GLY A 84 -3.49 10.36 0.08
N ASN A 85 -2.28 10.90 -0.11
CA ASN A 85 -1.72 11.27 -1.41
C ASN A 85 -0.89 10.14 -2.01
N TYR A 86 -0.73 10.15 -3.34
CA TYR A 86 0.26 9.32 -4.02
C TYR A 86 1.64 9.97 -3.96
N GLU A 87 2.65 9.17 -3.64
CA GLU A 87 4.05 9.56 -3.57
C GLU A 87 4.91 8.55 -4.33
N LEU A 88 5.88 9.02 -5.11
CA LEU A 88 6.85 8.15 -5.77
C LEU A 88 7.90 7.70 -4.74
N PRO A 89 8.11 6.40 -4.54
CA PRO A 89 9.20 5.93 -3.69
C PRO A 89 10.55 6.34 -4.29
N SER A 90 11.43 6.90 -3.45
CA SER A 90 12.75 7.38 -3.87
C SER A 90 13.80 6.27 -3.86
N ARG A 91 13.65 5.27 -2.99
CA ARG A 91 14.62 4.18 -2.79
C ARG A 91 13.93 2.88 -2.40
N TYR A 92 14.59 1.77 -2.70
CA TYR A 92 14.13 0.42 -2.37
C TYR A 92 15.24 -0.36 -1.68
N PHE A 93 14.85 -1.16 -0.70
CA PHE A 93 15.75 -1.94 0.13
C PHE A 93 15.30 -3.39 0.15
N GLU A 94 16.24 -4.33 0.13
CA GLU A 94 15.96 -5.76 0.22
C GLU A 94 17.05 -6.48 1.02
N ARG A 95 16.65 -7.37 1.92
CA ARG A 95 17.56 -8.31 2.61
C ARG A 95 16.93 -9.70 2.71
N ASP A 96 17.80 -10.67 2.94
CA ASP A 96 17.36 -11.98 3.40
C ASP A 96 17.00 -11.88 4.90
N TYR A 97 15.93 -12.57 5.30
CA TYR A 97 15.45 -12.59 6.67
C TYR A 97 15.03 -14.01 7.05
N SER A 98 15.44 -14.42 8.25
CA SER A 98 14.99 -15.66 8.88
C SER A 98 14.63 -15.35 10.32
N GLY A 99 13.35 -15.46 10.67
CA GLY A 99 12.85 -15.03 11.97
C GLY A 99 11.33 -15.07 12.05
N ASP A 100 10.79 -14.46 13.09
CA ASP A 100 9.36 -14.32 13.28
C ASP A 100 8.84 -13.04 12.62
N LEU A 101 7.83 -13.16 11.78
CA LEU A 101 7.01 -12.02 11.37
C LEU A 101 5.88 -11.80 12.38
N VAL A 102 5.49 -10.54 12.54
CA VAL A 102 4.27 -10.15 13.23
C VAL A 102 3.17 -9.96 12.17
N VAL A 103 2.09 -10.73 12.31
CA VAL A 103 0.90 -10.66 11.45
C VAL A 103 -0.17 -9.88 12.20
N VAL A 104 -0.51 -8.70 11.70
CA VAL A 104 -1.51 -7.80 12.30
C VAL A 104 -2.77 -7.80 11.44
N LYS A 105 -3.90 -8.18 12.03
CA LYS A 105 -5.22 -8.16 11.38
C LYS A 105 -6.13 -7.15 12.09
N PRO A 106 -6.35 -5.96 11.51
CA PRO A 106 -7.38 -5.05 11.99
C PRO A 106 -8.78 -5.53 11.62
N PHE A 107 -9.81 -4.99 12.27
CA PHE A 107 -11.19 -5.15 11.80
C PHE A 107 -11.35 -4.55 10.39
N LEU A 108 -12.20 -5.14 9.55
CA LEU A 108 -12.56 -4.69 8.18
C LEU A 108 -11.43 -4.71 7.12
N LEU A 109 -10.19 -4.50 7.54
CA LEU A 109 -9.00 -4.40 6.69
C LEU A 109 -8.32 -5.77 6.50
N PRO A 110 -7.54 -5.96 5.43
CA PRO A 110 -6.70 -7.15 5.28
C PRO A 110 -5.65 -7.26 6.39
N GLU A 111 -5.05 -8.44 6.53
CA GLU A 111 -3.88 -8.59 7.39
C GLU A 111 -2.63 -8.05 6.72
N THR A 112 -1.64 -7.65 7.53
CA THR A 112 -0.32 -7.20 7.09
C THR A 112 0.74 -7.90 7.91
N ARG A 113 1.81 -8.34 7.24
CA ARG A 113 2.95 -9.01 7.85
C ARG A 113 4.14 -8.07 7.90
N LEU A 114 4.78 -7.99 9.06
CA LEU A 114 5.85 -7.03 9.34
C LEU A 114 7.00 -7.73 10.06
N THR A 115 8.22 -7.23 9.89
CA THR A 115 9.29 -7.58 10.82
C THR A 115 8.99 -7.00 12.22
N PRO A 116 9.43 -7.65 13.32
CA PRO A 116 9.10 -7.27 14.70
C PRO A 116 9.34 -5.78 15.02
N GLU A 117 10.42 -5.23 14.49
CA GLU A 117 10.89 -3.86 14.69
C GLU A 117 10.15 -2.81 13.86
N HIS A 118 9.30 -3.21 12.90
CA HIS A 118 8.69 -2.29 11.94
C HIS A 118 7.72 -1.31 12.63
N PRO A 119 7.94 0.03 12.54
CA PRO A 119 7.08 1.00 13.22
C PRO A 119 5.72 1.12 12.54
N VAL A 120 4.67 0.99 13.35
CA VAL A 120 3.27 1.13 12.94
C VAL A 120 2.70 2.41 13.53
N LEU A 121 1.97 3.18 12.71
CA LEU A 121 1.24 4.36 13.19
C LEU A 121 0.04 3.87 13.99
N TYR A 122 0.08 4.10 15.30
CA TYR A 122 -0.93 3.60 16.23
C TYR A 122 -1.44 4.69 17.18
N CYS A 123 -2.50 4.36 17.89
CA CYS A 123 -2.85 5.00 19.15
C CYS A 123 -3.44 3.98 20.14
N GLU A 124 -3.37 4.32 21.42
CA GLU A 124 -3.86 3.47 22.51
C GLU A 124 -5.38 3.50 22.63
N SER A 125 -5.94 2.54 23.35
CA SER A 125 -7.34 2.58 23.78
C SER A 125 -7.52 3.38 25.07
N ASN A 126 -8.42 4.37 25.03
CA ASN A 126 -9.01 4.99 26.19
C ASN A 126 -10.29 4.23 26.59
N PRO A 127 -10.34 3.60 27.77
CA PRO A 127 -11.56 2.95 28.25
C PRO A 127 -12.61 4.01 28.64
N GLN A 128 -13.78 3.96 28.00
CA GLN A 128 -14.95 4.69 28.46
C GLN A 128 -15.73 3.82 29.44
N LYS A 129 -15.78 4.25 30.70
CA LYS A 129 -16.63 3.63 31.72
C LYS A 129 -18.08 4.04 31.46
N SER A 130 -18.97 3.06 31.42
CA SER A 130 -20.42 3.27 31.43
C SER A 130 -21.01 2.53 32.63
N LYS A 131 -22.03 3.11 33.28
CA LYS A 131 -22.82 2.43 34.32
C LYS A 131 -23.86 1.47 33.73
N TRP A 132 -24.23 1.65 32.47
CA TRP A 132 -25.41 1.01 31.85
C TRP A 132 -25.06 0.08 30.68
N TYR A 133 -23.84 0.17 30.16
CA TYR A 133 -23.37 -0.58 29.00
C TYR A 133 -21.98 -1.13 29.27
N ASP A 134 -21.61 -2.20 28.56
CA ASP A 134 -20.25 -2.74 28.60
C ASP A 134 -19.22 -1.63 28.30
N PRO A 135 -18.12 -1.55 29.06
CA PRO A 135 -17.06 -0.57 28.81
C PRO A 135 -16.58 -0.64 27.36
N GLN A 136 -16.66 0.48 26.64
CA GLN A 136 -16.15 0.57 25.28
C GLN A 136 -14.74 1.17 25.28
N ALA A 137 -13.86 0.59 24.48
CA ALA A 137 -12.58 1.20 24.20
C ALA A 137 -12.72 2.13 23.00
N ARG A 138 -12.24 3.37 23.13
CA ARG A 138 -12.12 4.35 22.04
C ARG A 138 -10.65 4.66 21.80
N PRO A 139 -10.21 4.98 20.58
CA PRO A 139 -8.84 5.41 20.33
C PRO A 139 -8.54 6.71 21.07
N SER A 140 -7.33 6.86 21.61
CA SER A 140 -6.87 8.09 22.26
C SER A 140 -6.62 9.24 21.29
N LEU A 141 -6.60 8.94 19.98
CA LEU A 141 -6.32 9.86 18.86
C LEU A 141 -4.91 10.46 18.86
N LYS A 142 -4.08 10.17 19.88
CA LYS A 142 -2.67 10.55 19.95
C LYS A 142 -1.86 9.66 19.01
N LYS A 143 -1.48 10.22 17.84
CA LYS A 143 -0.64 9.54 16.85
C LYS A 143 0.75 9.28 17.42
N THR A 144 1.14 8.02 17.50
CA THR A 144 2.47 7.57 17.94
C THR A 144 2.96 6.43 17.06
N TRP A 145 4.27 6.15 17.12
CA TRP A 145 4.89 5.02 16.44
C TRP A 145 5.23 3.94 17.47
N LYS A 146 4.92 2.69 17.16
CA LYS A 146 5.24 1.53 18.00
C LYS A 146 5.73 0.38 17.13
N PRO A 147 6.79 -0.34 17.53
CA PRO A 147 7.23 -1.55 16.84
C PRO A 147 6.10 -2.56 16.71
N ALA A 148 6.03 -3.28 15.59
CA ALA A 148 5.00 -4.29 15.35
C ALA A 148 4.94 -5.34 16.48
N SER A 149 6.08 -5.71 17.06
CA SER A 149 6.21 -6.69 18.15
C SER A 149 5.60 -6.26 19.49
N GLU A 150 5.41 -4.96 19.69
CA GLU A 150 4.85 -4.35 20.90
C GLU A 150 3.36 -4.03 20.76
N LEU A 151 2.78 -4.18 19.56
CA LEU A 151 1.36 -3.99 19.34
C LEU A 151 0.55 -5.03 20.14
N THR A 152 -0.62 -4.59 20.61
CA THR A 152 -1.60 -5.41 21.30
C THR A 152 -2.97 -5.29 20.64
N GLU A 153 -3.88 -6.22 20.89
CA GLU A 153 -5.28 -6.15 20.40
C GLU A 153 -6.09 -4.98 21.02
N LYS A 154 -5.50 -4.27 22.00
CA LYS A 154 -6.04 -3.03 22.54
C LYS A 154 -5.62 -1.80 21.74
N ASP A 155 -4.63 -1.90 20.86
CA ASP A 155 -4.17 -0.79 20.03
C ASP A 155 -5.06 -0.59 18.80
N TRP A 156 -4.95 0.61 18.23
CA TRP A 156 -5.64 1.02 17.02
C TRP A 156 -4.63 1.42 15.96
N VAL A 157 -4.85 1.01 14.71
CA VAL A 157 -4.02 1.38 13.56
C VAL A 157 -4.73 2.39 12.67
N PHE A 158 -3.97 3.15 11.89
CA PHE A 158 -4.52 4.25 11.08
C PHE A 158 -4.65 3.89 9.60
N PHE A 159 -5.81 4.16 9.02
CA PHE A 159 -6.08 4.11 7.58
C PHE A 159 -6.46 5.52 7.06
N PRO A 160 -5.77 6.10 6.07
CA PRO A 160 -6.01 7.48 5.65
C PRO A 160 -7.29 7.64 4.83
N LEU A 161 -7.86 8.85 4.80
CA LEU A 161 -8.81 9.21 3.74
C LEU A 161 -8.06 9.36 2.43
N PHE A 162 -8.46 8.61 1.41
CA PHE A 162 -7.82 8.68 0.11
C PHE A 162 -8.25 9.94 -0.64
N LYS A 163 -7.29 10.75 -1.10
CA LYS A 163 -7.57 12.06 -1.71
C LYS A 163 -7.89 11.94 -3.19
N GLY A 164 -8.80 12.78 -3.68
CA GLY A 164 -9.20 12.86 -5.07
C GLY A 164 -9.65 14.28 -5.38
N ASN A 165 -9.16 14.84 -6.48
CA ASN A 165 -9.40 16.23 -6.88
C ASN A 165 -9.85 16.35 -8.34
N ARG A 166 -10.01 15.23 -9.05
CA ARG A 166 -10.53 15.25 -10.42
C ARG A 166 -12.03 15.42 -10.42
N GLU A 167 -12.53 16.01 -11.48
CA GLU A 167 -13.95 16.09 -11.78
C GLU A 167 -14.20 15.39 -13.12
N GLY A 168 -15.32 14.69 -13.20
CA GLY A 168 -15.75 13.91 -14.35
C GLY A 168 -17.26 13.91 -14.42
N ASP A 169 -17.79 13.74 -15.62
CA ASP A 169 -19.24 13.70 -15.83
C ASP A 169 -19.84 12.52 -15.02
N PRO A 170 -20.77 12.78 -14.07
CA PRO A 170 -21.41 11.74 -13.28
C PRO A 170 -22.05 10.63 -14.11
N GLU A 171 -22.63 10.96 -15.27
CA GLU A 171 -23.27 9.98 -16.14
C GLU A 171 -22.25 9.07 -16.83
N LEU A 172 -21.10 9.62 -17.25
CA LEU A 172 -19.99 8.83 -17.78
C LEU A 172 -19.40 7.93 -16.69
N LEU A 173 -19.20 8.46 -15.48
CA LEU A 173 -18.71 7.69 -14.33
C LEU A 173 -19.66 6.54 -14.02
N TYR A 174 -20.98 6.78 -14.02
CA TYR A 174 -21.99 5.75 -13.83
C TYR A 174 -21.96 4.68 -14.93
N LEU A 175 -21.85 5.06 -16.21
CA LEU A 175 -21.70 4.12 -17.33
C LEU A 175 -20.44 3.24 -17.18
N LEU A 176 -19.34 3.82 -16.71
CA LEU A 176 -18.10 3.09 -16.46
C LEU A 176 -18.17 2.18 -15.23
N GLY A 177 -18.96 2.57 -14.22
CA GLY A 177 -19.32 1.70 -13.11
C GLY A 177 -20.10 0.47 -13.59
N LEU A 178 -21.09 0.66 -14.47
CA LEU A 178 -21.81 -0.45 -15.12
C LEU A 178 -20.87 -1.32 -15.95
N TYR A 179 -19.88 -0.73 -16.62
CA TYR A 179 -18.86 -1.49 -17.34
C TYR A 179 -18.00 -2.32 -16.37
N MET A 180 -17.67 -1.77 -15.20
CA MET A 180 -16.95 -2.50 -14.17
C MET A 180 -17.72 -3.73 -13.68
N ALA A 181 -19.05 -3.68 -13.63
CA ALA A 181 -19.90 -4.85 -13.36
C ALA A 181 -20.00 -5.77 -14.59
N GLU A 182 -20.74 -5.32 -15.59
CA GLU A 182 -21.30 -6.15 -16.67
C GLU A 182 -20.46 -6.13 -17.94
N GLY A 183 -19.49 -5.21 -17.99
CA GLY A 183 -18.70 -4.88 -19.15
C GLY A 183 -17.53 -5.81 -19.42
N TYR A 184 -17.24 -6.07 -20.69
CA TYR A 184 -15.99 -6.69 -21.13
C TYR A 184 -15.63 -6.35 -22.59
N PRO A 185 -14.33 -6.28 -22.95
CA PRO A 185 -13.90 -6.07 -24.32
C PRO A 185 -13.58 -7.41 -25.01
N THR A 186 -13.98 -7.58 -26.28
CA THR A 186 -13.67 -8.76 -27.10
C THR A 186 -13.46 -8.36 -28.55
N GLY A 187 -12.28 -8.64 -29.10
CA GLY A 187 -11.88 -8.12 -30.42
C GLY A 187 -12.06 -6.60 -30.48
N ASN A 188 -12.74 -6.14 -31.51
CA ASN A 188 -13.02 -4.71 -31.76
C ASN A 188 -14.31 -4.21 -31.09
N GLN A 189 -14.80 -4.92 -30.07
CA GLN A 189 -16.14 -4.71 -29.51
C GLN A 189 -16.11 -4.63 -27.99
N VAL A 190 -17.03 -3.84 -27.46
CA VAL A 190 -17.36 -3.75 -26.05
C VAL A 190 -18.75 -4.29 -25.82
N TYR A 191 -18.88 -5.11 -24.78
CA TYR A 191 -20.10 -5.79 -24.42
C TYR A 191 -20.53 -5.44 -23.00
N PHE A 192 -21.84 -5.42 -22.75
CA PHE A 192 -22.42 -5.48 -21.42
C PHE A 192 -23.37 -6.68 -21.38
N ALA A 193 -23.13 -7.64 -20.50
CA ALA A 193 -23.99 -8.80 -20.31
C ALA A 193 -25.00 -8.51 -19.21
N LEU A 194 -26.30 -8.51 -19.50
CA LEU A 194 -27.35 -8.13 -18.56
C LEU A 194 -28.35 -9.27 -18.36
N GLY A 195 -29.08 -9.23 -17.26
CA GLY A 195 -30.22 -10.10 -16.98
C GLY A 195 -31.36 -9.93 -17.99
N ARG A 196 -32.17 -10.98 -18.17
CA ARG A 196 -33.28 -10.98 -19.15
C ARG A 196 -34.29 -9.85 -18.96
N THR A 197 -34.52 -9.44 -17.71
CA THR A 197 -35.50 -8.42 -17.33
C THR A 197 -34.94 -7.01 -17.35
N GLU A 198 -33.64 -6.83 -17.64
CA GLU A 198 -32.94 -5.55 -17.52
C GLU A 198 -32.97 -4.72 -18.81
N ARG A 199 -34.06 -4.81 -19.56
CA ARG A 199 -34.19 -4.12 -20.85
C ARG A 199 -34.04 -2.60 -20.74
N GLN A 200 -34.63 -2.01 -19.70
CA GLN A 200 -34.51 -0.56 -19.47
C GLN A 200 -33.06 -0.13 -19.20
N LEU A 201 -32.29 -0.97 -18.50
CA LEU A 201 -30.86 -0.73 -18.27
C LEU A 201 -30.08 -0.83 -19.58
N ALA A 202 -30.40 -1.80 -20.43
CA ALA A 202 -29.80 -1.92 -21.77
C ALA A 202 -30.03 -0.67 -22.62
N GLU A 203 -31.26 -0.18 -22.67
CA GLU A 203 -31.62 1.05 -23.40
C GLU A 203 -30.95 2.29 -22.79
N HIS A 204 -30.78 2.34 -21.47
CA HIS A 204 -30.06 3.41 -20.81
C HIS A 204 -28.56 3.41 -21.17
N ILE A 205 -27.92 2.23 -21.18
CA ILE A 205 -26.52 2.08 -21.60
C ILE A 205 -26.33 2.54 -23.05
N LEU A 206 -27.25 2.21 -23.96
CA LEU A 206 -27.20 2.68 -25.35
C LEU A 206 -27.21 4.21 -25.44
N ARG A 207 -28.12 4.88 -24.72
CA ARG A 207 -28.21 6.35 -24.73
C ARG A 207 -26.95 7.01 -24.17
N MET A 208 -26.44 6.52 -23.04
CA MET A 208 -25.22 7.06 -22.43
C MET A 208 -24.01 6.85 -23.35
N ALA A 209 -23.88 5.68 -23.98
CA ALA A 209 -22.79 5.40 -24.91
C ALA A 209 -22.87 6.25 -26.19
N GLU A 210 -24.06 6.49 -26.72
CA GLU A 210 -24.25 7.38 -27.87
C GLU A 210 -23.83 8.83 -27.52
N LYS A 211 -24.24 9.32 -26.35
CA LYS A 211 -23.88 10.66 -25.86
C LYS A 211 -22.37 10.80 -25.58
N HIS A 212 -21.79 9.88 -24.79
CA HIS A 212 -20.43 10.03 -24.27
C HIS A 212 -19.34 9.50 -25.17
N TRP A 213 -19.64 8.47 -25.97
CA TRP A 213 -18.65 7.80 -26.81
C TRP A 213 -18.93 7.98 -28.30
N ASN A 214 -20.01 8.66 -28.68
CA ASN A 214 -20.48 8.81 -30.06
C ASN A 214 -20.46 7.45 -30.79
N VAL A 215 -21.10 6.45 -30.17
CA VAL A 215 -21.19 5.09 -30.69
C VAL A 215 -22.60 4.55 -30.51
N LYS A 216 -23.22 4.12 -31.62
CA LYS A 216 -24.49 3.41 -31.58
C LYS A 216 -24.24 1.93 -31.26
N GLY A 217 -25.02 1.39 -30.34
CA GLY A 217 -24.96 -0.02 -29.95
C GLY A 217 -26.22 -0.80 -30.36
N THR A 218 -26.17 -2.10 -30.17
CA THR A 218 -27.31 -3.01 -30.38
C THR A 218 -27.58 -3.84 -29.14
N VAL A 219 -28.83 -4.28 -28.96
CA VAL A 219 -29.23 -5.22 -27.89
C VAL A 219 -29.62 -6.55 -28.53
N ASN A 220 -28.83 -7.59 -28.25
CA ASN A 220 -29.14 -8.95 -28.67
C ASN A 220 -29.78 -9.72 -27.52
N ARG A 221 -30.86 -10.46 -27.82
CA ARG A 221 -31.48 -11.37 -26.83
C ARG A 221 -30.81 -12.74 -26.94
N HIS A 222 -30.30 -13.24 -25.83
CA HIS A 222 -29.79 -14.60 -25.71
C HIS A 222 -30.66 -15.42 -24.77
N ARG A 223 -30.45 -16.74 -24.79
CA ARG A 223 -31.20 -17.67 -23.93
C ARG A 223 -31.18 -17.21 -22.48
N THR A 224 -30.10 -16.70 -21.91
CA THR A 224 -30.01 -16.41 -20.46
C THR A 224 -29.97 -14.92 -20.11
N GLY A 225 -30.00 -14.00 -21.08
CA GLY A 225 -29.82 -12.58 -20.81
C GLY A 225 -29.90 -11.70 -22.05
N LEU A 226 -29.65 -10.41 -21.84
CA LEU A 226 -29.49 -9.41 -22.89
C LEU A 226 -28.00 -9.13 -23.07
N LEU A 227 -27.58 -8.87 -24.29
CA LEU A 227 -26.20 -8.49 -24.60
C LEU A 227 -26.20 -7.17 -25.35
N VAL A 228 -25.75 -6.11 -24.68
CA VAL A 228 -25.51 -4.81 -25.32
C VAL A 228 -24.15 -4.85 -25.98
N ARG A 229 -24.06 -4.50 -27.26
CA ARG A 229 -22.85 -4.55 -28.06
C ARG A 229 -22.55 -3.20 -28.69
N PHE A 230 -21.30 -2.77 -28.59
CA PHE A 230 -20.75 -1.61 -29.30
C PHE A 230 -19.57 -2.07 -30.17
N SER A 231 -19.54 -1.65 -31.44
CA SER A 231 -18.46 -2.00 -32.38
C SER A 231 -17.61 -0.77 -32.67
N LYS A 232 -16.57 -0.54 -31.87
CA LYS A 232 -15.63 0.58 -32.02
C LYS A 232 -14.25 0.14 -31.52
N PRO A 233 -13.28 -0.14 -32.42
CA PRO A 233 -11.96 -0.67 -32.03
C PRO A 233 -11.28 0.17 -30.94
N ALA A 234 -11.20 1.50 -31.13
CA ALA A 234 -10.60 2.42 -30.17
C ALA A 234 -11.25 2.35 -28.77
N LEU A 235 -12.56 2.12 -28.70
CA LEU A 235 -13.25 1.96 -27.42
C LEU A 235 -12.90 0.62 -26.76
N SER A 236 -12.83 -0.46 -27.53
CA SER A 236 -12.41 -1.78 -27.04
C SER A 236 -10.98 -1.74 -26.49
N ASP A 237 -10.06 -1.08 -27.22
CA ASP A 237 -8.66 -0.93 -26.82
C ASP A 237 -8.52 -0.07 -25.55
N PHE A 238 -9.27 1.04 -25.48
CA PHE A 238 -9.35 1.87 -24.28
C PHE A 238 -9.81 1.05 -23.07
N MET A 239 -10.94 0.35 -23.19
CA MET A 239 -11.50 -0.48 -22.12
C MET A 239 -10.53 -1.57 -21.68
N ARG A 240 -9.84 -2.21 -22.62
CA ARG A 240 -8.83 -3.24 -22.36
C ARG A 240 -7.63 -2.69 -21.59
N LYS A 241 -7.12 -1.52 -21.99
CA LYS A 241 -5.96 -0.87 -21.40
C LYS A 241 -6.25 -0.35 -19.98
N GLU A 242 -7.36 0.36 -19.84
CA GLU A 242 -7.73 1.08 -18.62
C GLU A 242 -8.29 0.13 -17.55
N PHE A 243 -9.23 -0.73 -17.93
CA PHE A 243 -9.92 -1.60 -16.97
C PHE A 243 -9.38 -3.02 -16.93
N GLY A 244 -8.49 -3.41 -17.84
CA GLY A 244 -7.98 -4.77 -17.94
C GLY A 244 -8.91 -5.73 -18.73
N SER A 245 -8.50 -6.99 -18.77
CA SER A 245 -9.22 -8.07 -19.48
C SER A 245 -9.54 -9.23 -18.57
N ARG A 246 -10.78 -9.74 -18.63
CA ARG A 246 -11.34 -10.78 -17.75
C ARG A 246 -11.63 -10.26 -16.34
N ALA A 247 -12.64 -10.82 -15.68
CA ALA A 247 -13.11 -10.38 -14.36
C ALA A 247 -12.02 -10.36 -13.28
N ILE A 248 -11.08 -11.32 -13.29
CA ILE A 248 -9.99 -11.39 -12.29
C ILE A 248 -8.94 -10.29 -12.44
N ASN A 249 -8.78 -9.73 -13.64
CA ASN A 249 -7.82 -8.67 -13.91
C ASN A 249 -8.50 -7.30 -14.04
N LYS A 250 -9.80 -7.19 -13.72
CA LYS A 250 -10.50 -5.90 -13.75
C LYS A 250 -9.83 -4.96 -12.75
N LYS A 251 -9.59 -3.72 -13.17
CA LYS A 251 -9.07 -2.64 -12.31
C LYS A 251 -9.82 -1.36 -12.62
N ILE A 252 -9.86 -0.47 -11.64
CA ILE A 252 -10.38 0.89 -11.80
C ILE A 252 -9.21 1.79 -12.20
N PRO A 253 -9.35 2.59 -13.27
CA PRO A 253 -8.33 3.56 -13.66
C PRO A 253 -8.07 4.63 -12.60
N SER A 254 -6.83 5.14 -12.56
CA SER A 254 -6.40 6.18 -11.63
C SER A 254 -7.29 7.41 -11.68
N TRP A 255 -7.64 7.86 -12.89
CA TRP A 255 -8.46 9.05 -13.09
C TRP A 255 -9.91 8.91 -12.61
N ILE A 256 -10.42 7.68 -12.44
CA ILE A 256 -11.71 7.41 -11.78
C ILE A 256 -11.51 7.36 -10.27
N LEU A 257 -10.44 6.71 -9.82
CA LEU A 257 -10.11 6.65 -8.40
C LEU A 257 -9.71 7.98 -7.81
N GLU A 258 -9.27 8.95 -8.60
CA GLU A 258 -8.90 10.29 -8.16
C GLU A 258 -10.07 11.28 -8.30
N GLN A 259 -11.29 10.81 -8.62
CA GLN A 259 -12.48 11.65 -8.62
C GLN A 259 -12.76 12.18 -7.21
N ARG A 260 -13.05 13.48 -7.12
CA ARG A 260 -13.51 14.14 -5.90
C ARG A 260 -14.77 13.46 -5.38
N ASP A 261 -15.70 13.19 -6.29
CA ASP A 261 -16.90 12.40 -6.02
C ASP A 261 -16.89 11.09 -6.84
N PRO A 262 -16.49 9.96 -6.23
CA PRO A 262 -16.52 8.66 -6.89
C PRO A 262 -17.89 7.96 -6.80
N GLN A 263 -18.90 8.61 -6.19
CA GLN A 263 -20.21 8.00 -5.94
C GLN A 263 -20.94 7.54 -7.21
N PRO A 264 -21.00 8.31 -8.32
CA PRO A 264 -21.69 7.86 -9.54
C PRO A 264 -21.09 6.57 -10.11
N PHE A 265 -19.76 6.43 -10.10
CA PHE A 265 -19.10 5.19 -10.52
C PHE A 265 -19.45 4.02 -9.59
N LEU A 266 -19.38 4.24 -8.27
CA LEU A 266 -19.72 3.19 -7.30
C LEU A 266 -21.17 2.75 -7.45
N GLU A 267 -22.09 3.67 -7.72
CA GLU A 267 -23.50 3.37 -7.96
C GLU A 267 -23.71 2.53 -9.22
N GLY A 268 -23.02 2.86 -10.31
CA GLY A 268 -23.04 2.05 -11.53
C GLY A 268 -22.51 0.64 -11.29
N TRP A 269 -21.42 0.51 -10.53
CA TRP A 269 -20.86 -0.80 -10.21
C TRP A 269 -21.78 -1.62 -9.29
N LEU A 270 -22.34 -0.99 -8.26
CA LEU A 270 -23.32 -1.61 -7.36
C LEU A 270 -24.64 -1.96 -8.08
N LYS A 271 -24.98 -1.29 -9.18
CA LYS A 271 -26.20 -1.58 -9.93
C LYS A 271 -26.14 -2.95 -10.61
N GLY A 272 -24.97 -3.37 -11.09
CA GLY A 272 -24.77 -4.69 -11.72
C GLY A 272 -24.30 -5.77 -10.72
N ASP A 273 -23.16 -5.54 -10.06
CA ASP A 273 -22.51 -6.53 -9.18
C ASP A 273 -22.92 -6.42 -7.70
N GLY A 274 -23.82 -5.49 -7.37
CA GLY A 274 -24.10 -5.09 -6.00
C GLY A 274 -25.47 -5.50 -5.47
N PHE A 275 -25.57 -5.49 -4.15
CA PHE A 275 -26.81 -5.69 -3.41
C PHE A 275 -26.94 -4.62 -2.33
N LYS A 276 -27.99 -3.81 -2.40
CA LYS A 276 -28.32 -2.79 -1.39
C LYS A 276 -29.50 -3.27 -0.54
N ARG A 277 -29.32 -3.37 0.77
CA ARG A 277 -30.41 -3.64 1.73
C ARG A 277 -30.30 -2.71 2.93
N GLY A 278 -31.21 -1.73 2.97
CA GLY A 278 -31.10 -0.61 3.90
C GLY A 278 -29.72 0.05 3.78
N ASN A 279 -29.09 0.28 4.93
CA ASN A 279 -27.80 0.98 5.01
C ASN A 279 -26.58 0.04 4.86
N THR A 280 -26.78 -1.18 4.33
CA THR A 280 -25.69 -2.11 4.01
C THR A 280 -25.67 -2.37 2.52
N TRP A 281 -24.57 -1.98 1.88
CA TRP A 281 -24.33 -2.30 0.47
C TRP A 281 -23.26 -3.37 0.39
N ARG A 282 -23.48 -4.36 -0.48
CA ARG A 282 -22.52 -5.42 -0.76
C ARG A 282 -22.14 -5.37 -2.22
N LEU A 283 -20.89 -5.64 -2.51
CA LEU A 283 -20.32 -5.72 -3.84
C LEU A 283 -19.46 -6.99 -3.89
N THR A 284 -19.55 -7.76 -4.97
CA THR A 284 -18.71 -8.95 -5.14
C THR A 284 -17.84 -8.80 -6.37
N THR A 285 -16.56 -9.17 -6.29
CA THR A 285 -15.66 -9.19 -7.45
C THR A 285 -14.63 -10.31 -7.33
N SER A 286 -14.17 -10.84 -8.46
CA SER A 286 -13.04 -11.78 -8.50
C SER A 286 -11.67 -11.10 -8.57
N SER A 287 -11.63 -9.77 -8.79
CA SER A 287 -10.37 -9.02 -8.86
C SER A 287 -9.95 -8.54 -7.48
N LYS A 288 -8.78 -8.99 -7.03
CA LYS A 288 -8.16 -8.51 -5.78
C LYS A 288 -7.89 -7.00 -5.88
N THR A 289 -7.36 -6.53 -7.00
CA THR A 289 -7.09 -5.11 -7.22
C THR A 289 -8.36 -4.28 -7.12
N ALA A 290 -9.43 -4.68 -7.80
CA ALA A 290 -10.71 -3.96 -7.75
C ALA A 290 -11.31 -3.93 -6.34
N ALA A 291 -11.20 -5.02 -5.58
CA ALA A 291 -11.67 -5.07 -4.19
C ALA A 291 -10.95 -4.08 -3.28
N TYR A 292 -9.63 -3.95 -3.43
CA TYR A 292 -8.81 -3.00 -2.67
C TYR A 292 -9.02 -1.57 -3.16
N GLN A 293 -9.27 -1.35 -4.44
CA GLN A 293 -9.65 -0.05 -4.98
C GLN A 293 -11.02 0.43 -4.46
N ALA A 294 -11.97 -0.49 -4.25
CA ALA A 294 -13.23 -0.18 -3.59
C ALA A 294 -13.03 0.29 -2.14
N LEU A 295 -12.00 -0.20 -1.44
CA LEU A 295 -11.62 0.28 -0.11
C LEU A 295 -11.17 1.75 -0.15
N LEU A 296 -10.34 2.12 -1.13
CA LEU A 296 -9.89 3.49 -1.34
C LEU A 296 -11.05 4.43 -1.72
N MET A 297 -11.96 4.00 -2.59
CA MET A 297 -13.16 4.77 -2.92
C MET A 297 -14.07 4.96 -1.71
N GLY A 298 -14.34 3.88 -0.96
CA GLY A 298 -15.15 3.95 0.24
C GLY A 298 -14.56 4.91 1.27
N SER A 299 -13.25 4.85 1.49
CA SER A 299 -12.57 5.75 2.43
C SER A 299 -12.80 7.22 2.07
N ARG A 300 -12.75 7.59 0.78
CA ARG A 300 -13.09 8.95 0.31
C ARG A 300 -14.53 9.34 0.59
N LEU A 301 -15.47 8.43 0.41
CA LEU A 301 -16.89 8.64 0.75
C LEU A 301 -17.14 8.66 2.27
N GLY A 302 -16.09 8.55 3.09
CA GLY A 302 -16.20 8.58 4.54
C GLY A 302 -16.68 7.27 5.15
N ILE A 303 -16.70 6.18 4.38
CA ILE A 303 -17.15 4.85 4.81
C ILE A 303 -15.98 3.89 4.63
N LEU A 304 -15.38 3.38 5.70
CA LEU A 304 -14.37 2.33 5.57
C LEU A 304 -15.05 0.97 5.28
N PRO A 305 -14.94 0.41 4.06
CA PRO A 305 -15.59 -0.85 3.72
C PRO A 305 -14.86 -2.03 4.35
N ALA A 306 -15.58 -3.14 4.55
CA ALA A 306 -14.99 -4.40 4.97
C ALA A 306 -14.74 -5.31 3.77
N ILE A 307 -13.55 -5.89 3.66
CA ILE A 307 -13.23 -6.89 2.64
C ILE A 307 -13.22 -8.28 3.25
N TYR A 308 -14.06 -9.17 2.71
CA TYR A 308 -14.08 -10.60 3.02
C TYR A 308 -13.60 -11.37 1.79
N LYS A 309 -12.63 -12.26 2.00
CA LYS A 309 -12.11 -13.13 0.96
C LYS A 309 -12.72 -14.52 1.13
N ASP A 310 -13.29 -15.05 0.07
CA ASP A 310 -13.71 -16.44 -0.02
C ASP A 310 -12.73 -17.21 -0.89
N ASP A 311 -11.96 -18.10 -0.24
CA ASP A 311 -10.94 -18.95 -0.84
C ASP A 311 -11.42 -20.39 -1.04
N ARG A 312 -12.73 -20.66 -0.95
CA ARG A 312 -13.29 -22.00 -1.16
C ARG A 312 -12.86 -22.55 -2.54
N LYS A 313 -12.00 -23.57 -2.51
CA LYS A 313 -11.48 -24.30 -3.68
C LYS A 313 -12.50 -25.26 -4.31
N GLU A 314 -13.74 -25.30 -3.81
CA GLU A 314 -14.70 -26.31 -4.22
C GLU A 314 -15.12 -26.11 -5.68
N ARG A 315 -14.97 -27.19 -6.46
CA ARG A 315 -15.46 -27.28 -7.84
C ARG A 315 -16.98 -27.31 -7.80
N GLY A 316 -17.61 -26.15 -7.86
CA GLY A 316 -19.05 -26.07 -8.05
C GLY A 316 -19.45 -26.65 -9.41
N MET A 317 -20.56 -27.39 -9.47
CA MET A 317 -21.29 -27.59 -10.72
C MET A 317 -22.36 -26.52 -10.83
N ILE A 318 -22.26 -25.65 -11.83
CA ILE A 318 -23.33 -24.70 -12.16
C ILE A 318 -23.94 -25.18 -13.48
N GLN A 319 -25.20 -25.60 -13.45
CA GLN A 319 -25.94 -26.11 -14.62
C GLN A 319 -25.16 -27.21 -15.40
N GLY A 320 -24.59 -28.18 -14.68
CA GLY A 320 -23.83 -29.30 -15.28
C GLY A 320 -22.43 -28.94 -15.77
N ARG A 321 -21.96 -27.69 -15.61
CA ARG A 321 -20.60 -27.27 -15.97
C ARG A 321 -19.71 -27.31 -14.73
N LYS A 322 -18.56 -27.99 -14.82
CA LYS A 322 -17.49 -27.87 -13.82
C LYS A 322 -16.96 -26.44 -13.86
N VAL A 323 -17.12 -25.71 -12.75
CA VAL A 323 -16.62 -24.35 -12.64
C VAL A 323 -15.37 -24.35 -11.75
N ASN A 324 -14.28 -23.79 -12.25
CA ASN A 324 -13.12 -23.50 -11.41
C ASN A 324 -13.47 -22.26 -10.57
N ALA A 325 -13.82 -22.46 -9.30
CA ALA A 325 -14.03 -21.38 -8.36
C ALA A 325 -12.71 -20.61 -8.18
N LYS A 326 -12.67 -19.38 -8.71
CA LYS A 326 -11.59 -18.43 -8.44
C LYS A 326 -11.90 -17.71 -7.12
N PRO A 327 -10.89 -17.15 -6.41
CA PRO A 327 -11.14 -16.36 -5.22
C PRO A 327 -12.17 -15.26 -5.50
N SER A 328 -13.13 -15.09 -4.60
CA SER A 328 -14.08 -13.98 -4.66
C SER A 328 -13.92 -13.08 -3.45
N TYR A 329 -14.02 -11.78 -3.68
CA TYR A 329 -13.94 -10.75 -2.66
C TYR A 329 -15.33 -10.13 -2.51
N GLU A 330 -15.88 -10.20 -1.30
CA GLU A 330 -17.09 -9.47 -0.94
C GLU A 330 -16.68 -8.21 -0.18
N ILE A 331 -17.09 -7.06 -0.71
CA ILE A 331 -16.88 -5.74 -0.12
C ILE A 331 -18.21 -5.30 0.50
N ARG A 332 -18.19 -4.95 1.79
CA ARG A 332 -19.37 -4.46 2.51
C ARG A 332 -19.19 -3.01 2.91
N PHE A 333 -20.07 -2.15 2.41
CA PHE A 333 -20.19 -0.76 2.83
C PHE A 333 -21.29 -0.67 3.87
N HIS A 334 -20.90 -0.41 5.12
CA HIS A 334 -21.83 -0.20 6.22
C HIS A 334 -22.04 1.29 6.42
N GLN A 335 -23.11 1.83 5.83
CA GLN A 335 -23.47 3.24 5.97
C GLN A 335 -24.02 3.52 7.37
N ASP A 336 -24.01 4.80 7.76
CA ASP A 336 -24.53 5.27 9.04
C ASP A 336 -25.95 4.77 9.28
N GLY A 337 -26.22 4.30 10.51
CA GLY A 337 -27.53 3.73 10.88
C GLY A 337 -27.77 2.28 10.42
N SER A 338 -26.82 1.62 9.75
CA SER A 338 -26.92 0.16 9.62
C SER A 338 -26.70 -0.55 10.96
N LYS A 339 -27.35 -1.70 11.20
CA LYS A 339 -27.10 -2.53 12.40
C LYS A 339 -25.63 -2.97 12.58
N TYR A 340 -24.85 -2.84 11.52
CA TYR A 340 -23.43 -3.13 11.47
C TYR A 340 -22.61 -1.89 11.07
N SER A 341 -23.21 -0.68 11.05
CA SER A 341 -22.51 0.59 10.83
C SER A 341 -21.44 0.62 11.88
N ASN A 342 -20.22 0.29 11.45
CA ASN A 342 -19.10 -0.21 12.22
C ASN A 342 -19.37 -0.06 13.72
N LYS A 343 -19.79 -1.15 14.42
CA LYS A 343 -20.06 -1.11 15.87
C LYS A 343 -19.06 -0.11 16.45
N ALA A 344 -19.52 1.00 17.03
CA ALA A 344 -18.70 2.21 17.22
C ALA A 344 -17.40 1.97 18.01
N SER A 345 -17.26 0.76 18.57
CA SER A 345 -16.08 0.14 19.17
C SER A 345 -14.95 -0.35 18.24
N HIS A 346 -15.12 -0.46 16.91
CA HIS A 346 -14.08 -1.06 16.03
C HIS A 346 -13.45 -0.08 15.04
N VAL A 347 -14.19 0.94 14.62
CA VAL A 347 -13.68 1.98 13.72
C VAL A 347 -14.14 3.34 14.21
N VAL A 348 -13.23 4.31 14.24
CA VAL A 348 -13.53 5.71 14.52
C VAL A 348 -13.03 6.56 13.36
N ARG A 349 -13.97 7.23 12.69
CA ARG A 349 -13.67 8.21 11.64
C ARG A 349 -13.19 9.52 12.28
N THR A 350 -12.22 10.13 11.63
CA THR A 350 -11.68 11.47 11.90
C THR A 350 -11.60 12.25 10.59
N ASP A 351 -11.24 13.53 10.65
CA ASP A 351 -11.12 14.38 9.46
C ASP A 351 -10.03 13.92 8.48
N ASN A 352 -9.07 13.11 8.96
CA ASN A 352 -7.90 12.70 8.17
C ASN A 352 -7.88 11.20 7.83
N GLY A 353 -8.79 10.41 8.41
CA GLY A 353 -8.80 8.96 8.22
C GLY A 353 -9.62 8.22 9.26
N PHE A 354 -9.35 6.92 9.37
CA PHE A 354 -10.02 5.99 10.25
C PHE A 354 -9.00 5.38 11.21
N TRP A 355 -9.32 5.41 12.49
CA TRP A 355 -8.70 4.53 13.46
C TRP A 355 -9.44 3.21 13.46
N VAL A 356 -8.70 2.12 13.31
CA VAL A 356 -9.24 0.77 13.20
C VAL A 356 -8.64 -0.09 14.29
N LYS A 357 -9.50 -0.69 15.11
CA LYS A 357 -9.05 -1.55 16.21
C LYS A 357 -8.39 -2.81 15.66
N ILE A 358 -7.32 -3.25 16.31
CA ILE A 358 -6.69 -4.54 15.99
C ILE A 358 -7.62 -5.67 16.44
N ASN A 359 -7.93 -6.60 15.53
CA ASN A 359 -8.76 -7.77 15.82
C ASN A 359 -7.92 -8.96 16.27
N LYS A 360 -6.75 -9.14 15.67
CA LYS A 360 -5.86 -10.27 15.96
C LYS A 360 -4.41 -9.91 15.69
N ILE A 361 -3.52 -10.42 16.53
CA ILE A 361 -2.07 -10.41 16.31
C ILE A 361 -1.56 -11.84 16.36
N GLN A 362 -0.72 -12.23 15.40
CA GLN A 362 -0.10 -13.55 15.35
C GLN A 362 1.40 -13.43 15.05
N ARG A 363 2.14 -14.51 15.34
CA ARG A 363 3.53 -14.68 14.91
C ARG A 363 3.64 -15.83 13.93
N GLU A 364 4.43 -15.65 12.88
CA GLU A 364 4.66 -16.64 11.83
C GLU A 364 6.16 -16.79 11.60
N LYS A 365 6.68 -18.02 11.56
CA LYS A 365 8.06 -18.28 11.15
C LYS A 365 8.20 -18.01 9.66
N PHE A 366 9.19 -17.20 9.29
CA PHE A 366 9.45 -16.85 7.90
C PHE A 366 10.94 -16.99 7.58
N SER A 367 11.23 -17.49 6.39
CA SER A 367 12.55 -17.47 5.79
C SER A 367 12.41 -17.05 4.33
N GLY A 368 13.01 -15.93 3.96
CA GLY A 368 12.88 -15.38 2.62
C GLY A 368 13.32 -13.92 2.53
N LYS A 369 12.94 -13.27 1.43
CA LYS A 369 13.27 -11.87 1.18
C LYS A 369 12.26 -10.95 1.85
N VAL A 370 12.77 -9.92 2.51
CA VAL A 370 11.98 -8.80 3.02
C VAL A 370 12.49 -7.50 2.40
N CYS A 371 11.56 -6.59 2.15
CA CYS A 371 11.81 -5.35 1.46
C CYS A 371 11.31 -4.15 2.29
N ASN A 372 11.88 -2.98 2.01
CA ASN A 372 11.32 -1.70 2.42
C ASN A 372 11.53 -0.68 1.29
N MET A 373 10.95 0.50 1.43
CA MET A 373 11.17 1.61 0.50
C MET A 373 11.34 2.91 1.28
N GLU A 374 11.82 3.96 0.62
CA GLU A 374 11.83 5.33 1.14
C GLU A 374 10.82 6.16 0.35
N THR A 375 10.09 7.03 1.05
CA THR A 375 9.06 7.92 0.47
C THR A 375 9.24 9.31 1.07
N PRO A 376 8.85 10.38 0.36
CA PRO A 376 8.97 11.74 0.83
C PRO A 376 8.38 11.99 2.23
N SER A 377 7.20 11.42 2.52
CA SER A 377 6.53 11.58 3.82
C SER A 377 7.05 10.65 4.92
N ASN A 378 8.00 9.77 4.59
CA ASN A 378 8.44 8.65 5.40
C ASN A 378 7.34 7.64 5.78
N THR A 379 6.24 7.60 5.03
CA THR A 379 5.11 6.70 5.30
C THR A 379 4.57 6.06 4.03
N TYR A 380 3.99 4.88 4.16
CA TYR A 380 3.20 4.26 3.10
C TYR A 380 2.10 3.36 3.68
N LEU A 381 1.09 3.06 2.84
CA LEU A 381 -0.09 2.31 3.21
C LEU A 381 0.05 0.84 2.78
N LEU A 382 0.09 -0.04 3.78
CA LEU A 382 -0.21 -1.48 3.63
C LEU A 382 -1.70 -1.66 3.93
N SER A 383 -2.10 -2.52 4.87
CA SER A 383 -3.50 -2.44 5.37
C SER A 383 -3.72 -1.23 6.27
N PHE A 384 -2.65 -0.64 6.79
CA PHE A 384 -2.62 0.56 7.62
C PHE A 384 -1.27 1.27 7.42
N ILE A 385 -1.14 2.49 7.96
CA ILE A 385 0.08 3.28 7.82
C ILE A 385 1.25 2.68 8.61
N VAL A 386 2.36 2.51 7.91
CA VAL A 386 3.66 2.14 8.47
C VAL A 386 4.70 3.21 8.17
N HIS A 387 5.75 3.26 8.99
CA HIS A 387 6.88 4.15 8.78
C HIS A 387 7.86 3.48 7.82
N ASN A 388 8.53 4.27 6.99
CA ASN A 388 9.59 3.80 6.11
C ASN A 388 10.93 4.41 6.54
N CYS A 389 12.09 3.95 6.08
CA CYS A 389 13.42 4.41 6.52
C CYS A 389 13.95 3.71 7.79
N ALA A 390 14.59 2.55 7.62
CA ALA A 390 15.42 1.94 8.65
C ALA A 390 16.58 2.87 9.09
N ASP A 391 17.23 2.56 10.22
CA ASP A 391 18.45 3.23 10.69
C ASP A 391 19.65 2.91 9.76
N LEU A 392 19.60 3.34 8.49
CA LEU A 392 20.56 2.95 7.45
C LEU A 392 21.70 3.96 7.22
N PRO A 393 22.97 3.54 7.30
CA PRO A 393 24.07 4.31 6.72
C PRO A 393 23.91 4.40 5.18
N PRO A 394 24.56 5.39 4.55
CA PRO A 394 24.27 5.82 3.20
C PRO A 394 24.80 4.90 2.12
N GLU A 395 24.32 5.20 0.91
CA GLU A 395 24.57 4.44 -0.31
C GLU A 395 25.28 5.31 -1.37
N TYR A 396 25.98 4.63 -2.26
CA TYR A 396 26.67 5.24 -3.38
C TYR A 396 25.69 5.67 -4.47
N SER A 397 25.72 6.94 -4.86
CA SER A 397 25.01 7.44 -6.03
C SER A 397 25.87 7.24 -7.27
N SER A 398 25.38 6.40 -8.18
CA SER A 398 26.01 6.15 -9.48
C SER A 398 25.85 7.30 -10.47
N GLN A 399 24.88 8.21 -10.24
CA GLN A 399 24.60 9.35 -11.11
C GLN A 399 25.66 10.45 -10.99
N ASP A 400 26.19 10.68 -9.79
CA ASP A 400 27.19 11.72 -9.51
C ASP A 400 28.51 11.15 -8.99
N GLY A 401 28.61 9.83 -8.86
CA GLY A 401 29.80 9.15 -8.35
C GLY A 401 30.11 9.45 -6.88
N THR A 402 29.14 9.95 -6.11
CA THR A 402 29.33 10.35 -4.72
C THR A 402 28.56 9.49 -3.73
N TRP A 403 29.09 9.36 -2.51
CA TRP A 403 28.32 8.87 -1.36
C TRP A 403 27.56 10.06 -0.78
N THR A 404 26.23 10.05 -0.85
CA THR A 404 25.38 11.16 -0.40
C THR A 404 24.92 10.97 1.05
N GLY A 405 24.70 12.08 1.77
CA GLY A 405 23.77 12.09 2.90
C GLY A 405 24.24 12.69 4.22
N TYR A 406 25.53 12.83 4.50
CA TYR A 406 25.95 13.21 5.86
C TYR A 406 26.08 14.72 6.08
N ARG A 407 25.65 15.19 7.25
CA ARG A 407 26.23 16.34 7.97
C ARG A 407 27.13 15.82 9.10
N LEU A 408 28.38 16.28 9.16
CA LEU A 408 29.19 16.23 10.37
C LEU A 408 28.63 17.28 11.33
N ASP A 409 28.02 16.85 12.43
CA ASP A 409 27.69 17.74 13.54
C ASP A 409 28.81 17.61 14.58
N GLY A 410 29.54 18.71 14.79
CA GLY A 410 30.76 18.73 15.60
C GLY A 410 31.03 20.13 16.16
N ASP A 411 30.40 20.43 17.29
CA ASP A 411 30.86 21.39 18.30
C ASP A 411 30.52 20.82 19.69
N LYS A 412 31.34 21.19 20.67
CA LYS A 412 31.65 20.75 22.02
C LYS A 412 30.52 20.22 22.93
N THR A 413 29.24 20.26 22.56
CA THR A 413 28.10 19.98 23.47
C THR A 413 26.91 19.23 22.86
N HIS A 414 26.95 18.75 21.62
CA HIS A 414 25.71 18.45 20.88
C HIS A 414 25.25 16.98 20.73
N THR A 415 25.93 15.94 21.23
CA THR A 415 25.51 14.54 20.98
C THR A 415 24.05 14.27 21.34
N GLU A 416 23.64 14.61 22.57
CA GLU A 416 22.25 14.45 23.01
C GLU A 416 21.29 15.35 22.22
N SER A 417 21.72 16.56 21.84
CA SER A 417 20.90 17.48 21.07
C SER A 417 20.72 17.05 19.61
N THR A 418 21.74 16.48 18.96
CA THR A 418 21.70 15.94 17.61
C THR A 418 20.85 14.66 17.59
N LEU A 419 21.02 13.78 18.57
CA LEU A 419 20.15 12.62 18.77
C LEU A 419 18.70 13.03 19.10
N LYS A 420 18.49 14.11 19.87
CA LYS A 420 17.15 14.66 20.14
C LYS A 420 16.52 15.29 18.91
N ARG A 421 17.31 15.94 18.04
CA ARG A 421 16.84 16.66 16.85
C ARG A 421 16.57 15.73 15.67
N TYR A 422 17.44 14.74 15.43
CA TYR A 422 17.37 13.88 14.25
C TYR A 422 17.04 12.43 14.57
N GLY A 423 17.12 12.00 15.84
CA GLY A 423 16.94 10.60 16.24
C GLY A 423 18.09 9.70 15.81
N ARG A 424 18.17 8.49 16.39
CA ARG A 424 19.17 7.47 16.00
C ARG A 424 18.99 6.96 14.57
N HIS A 425 17.79 7.10 14.01
CA HIS A 425 17.46 6.73 12.63
C HIS A 425 18.07 7.63 11.56
N LYS A 426 18.52 8.83 11.93
CA LYS A 426 19.25 9.73 11.04
C LYS A 426 20.61 10.13 11.59
N ALA A 427 21.09 9.55 12.69
CA ALA A 427 22.33 9.97 13.33
C ALA A 427 23.18 8.77 13.75
N TRP A 428 24.39 8.67 13.19
CA TRP A 428 25.38 7.64 13.47
C TRP A 428 26.51 8.22 14.30
N ILE A 429 26.78 7.60 15.46
CA ILE A 429 27.94 7.90 16.26
C ILE A 429 29.08 7.01 15.78
N ASP A 430 30.04 7.62 15.08
CA ASP A 430 31.28 6.94 14.72
C ASP A 430 32.30 7.19 15.84
N SER A 431 32.52 6.19 16.70
CA SER A 431 33.49 6.28 17.80
C SER A 431 34.95 6.24 17.33
N SER A 432 35.19 5.85 16.07
CA SER A 432 36.53 5.77 15.47
C SER A 432 36.98 7.10 14.86
N TYR A 433 36.04 7.91 14.38
CA TYR A 433 36.32 9.22 13.81
C TYR A 433 36.21 10.33 14.85
N LYS A 434 37.26 11.15 14.95
CA LYS A 434 37.33 12.29 15.87
C LYS A 434 37.58 13.59 15.10
N PHE A 435 36.77 14.62 15.35
CA PHE A 435 37.00 15.98 14.87
C PHE A 435 37.48 16.82 16.06
N GLU A 436 38.66 17.44 15.93
CA GLU A 436 39.32 18.15 17.05
C GLU A 436 39.44 17.30 18.33
N GLY A 437 39.69 16.00 18.19
CA GLY A 437 39.83 15.06 19.31
C GLY A 437 38.52 14.57 19.93
N LYS A 438 37.36 14.99 19.42
CA LYS A 438 36.02 14.59 19.92
C LYS A 438 35.29 13.65 18.95
N PRO A 439 34.52 12.65 19.42
CA PRO A 439 33.70 11.80 18.57
C PRO A 439 32.74 12.64 17.72
N VAL A 440 32.53 12.24 16.46
CA VAL A 440 31.58 12.91 15.56
C VAL A 440 30.24 12.20 15.53
N ILE A 441 29.23 12.93 15.08
CA ILE A 441 27.96 12.35 14.68
C ILE A 441 27.74 12.65 13.21
N LEU A 442 27.54 11.59 12.45
CA LEU A 442 27.15 11.63 11.05
C LEU A 442 25.63 11.69 10.98
N VAL A 443 25.06 12.74 10.41
CA VAL A 443 23.60 12.90 10.33
C VAL A 443 23.11 12.78 8.88
N TYR A 444 22.23 11.82 8.59
CA TYR A 444 21.62 11.61 7.27
C TYR A 444 20.51 12.63 6.97
N ASN A 445 20.52 13.23 5.77
CA ASN A 445 19.54 14.22 5.30
C ASN A 445 19.35 15.42 6.25
N ALA A 446 20.43 15.88 6.88
CA ALA A 446 20.41 17.13 7.63
C ALA A 446 20.37 18.32 6.64
N LEU A 447 19.20 18.94 6.52
CA LEU A 447 19.01 20.21 5.79
C LEU A 447 19.88 21.33 6.37
#